data_AF-A0A9W9EWZ1-F1
#
_entry.id   AF-A0A9W9EWZ1-F1
#
_cell.length_a   1.000
_cell.length_b   1.000
_cell.length_c   1.000
_cell.angle_alpha   90.00
_cell.angle_beta   90.00
_cell.angle_gamma   90.00
#
_symmetry.space_group_name_H-M   'P 1'
#
loop_
_entity.id
_entity.type
_entity.pdbx_description
1 polymer ?
#
loop_
_entity_poly.entity_id
_entity_poly.type
_entity_poly.pdbx_seq_one_letter_code
_entity_poly.pdbx_strand_id
1 'polypeptide(L)'
;MARRLVRTGVQLGLIVSFVLLVVVFLDNRFRVLPESIHGHLPMHYPGYVITDVTVIRCSSLNPFSNCKSDPDVWHRVNKDLYLRSGWTSTAYIQFQRKKESELGADDRVVVDLKISRLTPPTDYTAANGGKGVEEAWESRPGGIWLKRSSSRHASDSEKAVTYIDVLFGADAVDPRPNWEVKDTPPAVGRKPTPRINEGGKFKVMQLADLHLSTGLGDCRDPVPAEIVPGQKCEADPRTLEFVERLLDEEKPDMVVFSGDQVNGETSPDAQSALFKSVKLLVDRKIPYAAIFGNHDDEGDLSRAQLMSIYEDLPYSLSTTGPEDIDGVGNYIVEVLDRGKSTHSALTFYLLDTHSYSPDERQFRGYDWLKPSQIRWFKNTAQSLKKKHQEYSHIHMNVAFIHIPLPEYRSTNLYFKGQWKEAPTAPGFNSGFKDALEEEGILFVSGGQ
;
A
#
# COMPACT_ATOMS: atom_id res chain seq x y z
N MET A 1 -26.46 44.16 19.13
CA MET A 1 -26.33 42.74 18.71
C MET A 1 -24.91 42.33 18.34
N ALA A 2 -24.12 43.16 17.63
CA ALA A 2 -22.76 42.82 17.19
C ALA A 2 -21.78 42.38 18.30
N ARG A 3 -21.73 43.08 19.44
CA ARG A 3 -20.80 42.72 20.55
C ARG A 3 -21.07 41.34 21.17
N ARG A 4 -22.33 40.89 21.17
CA ARG A 4 -22.71 39.58 21.70
C ARG A 4 -22.30 38.46 20.74
N LEU A 5 -22.48 38.69 19.43
CA LEU A 5 -22.03 37.78 18.37
C LEU A 5 -20.51 37.64 18.35
N VAL A 6 -19.76 38.74 18.49
CA VAL A 6 -18.29 38.71 18.58
C VAL A 6 -17.83 37.92 19.80
N ARG A 7 -18.44 38.16 20.97
CA ARG A 7 -18.08 37.41 22.19
C ARG A 7 -18.35 35.92 22.06
N THR A 8 -19.50 35.53 21.52
CA THR A 8 -19.84 34.13 21.27
C THR A 8 -18.89 33.51 20.24
N GLY A 9 -18.54 34.22 19.18
CA GLY A 9 -17.56 33.76 18.18
C GLY A 9 -16.17 33.54 18.77
N VAL A 10 -15.68 34.45 19.61
CA VAL A 10 -14.40 34.30 20.32
C VAL A 10 -14.43 33.13 21.29
N GLN A 11 -15.52 32.96 22.05
CA GLN A 11 -15.68 31.83 22.97
C GLN A 11 -15.72 30.49 22.23
N LEU A 12 -16.42 30.41 21.10
CA LEU A 12 -16.46 29.22 20.27
C LEU A 12 -15.07 28.90 19.69
N GLY A 13 -14.36 29.93 19.19
CA GLY A 13 -13.00 29.76 18.67
C GLY A 13 -12.02 29.26 19.72
N LEU A 14 -12.09 29.77 20.95
CA LEU A 14 -11.26 29.29 22.07
C LEU A 14 -11.58 27.85 22.45
N ILE A 15 -12.86 27.46 22.48
CA ILE A 15 -13.27 26.08 22.77
C ILE A 15 -12.78 25.13 21.67
N VAL A 16 -12.99 25.48 20.40
CA VAL A 16 -12.52 24.66 19.26
C VAL A 16 -11.00 24.52 19.31
N SER A 17 -10.27 25.61 19.57
CA SER A 17 -8.80 25.55 19.68
C SER A 17 -8.33 24.70 20.85
N PHE A 18 -9.02 24.76 22.00
CA PHE A 18 -8.70 23.93 23.16
C PHE A 18 -8.97 22.44 22.89
N VAL A 19 -10.11 22.12 22.27
CA VAL A 19 -10.44 20.74 21.88
C VAL A 19 -9.41 20.21 20.88
N LEU A 20 -9.03 21.00 19.86
CA LEU A 20 -7.99 20.61 18.91
C LEU A 20 -6.65 20.35 19.59
N LEU A 21 -6.23 21.21 20.53
CA LEU A 21 -4.99 21.00 21.28
C LEU A 21 -5.02 19.73 22.14
N VAL A 22 -6.16 19.44 22.78
CA VAL A 22 -6.34 18.20 23.56
C VAL A 22 -6.30 16.99 22.65
N VAL A 23 -6.98 17.04 21.50
CA VAL A 23 -6.95 15.96 20.50
C VAL A 23 -5.53 15.73 20.01
N VAL A 24 -4.80 16.77 19.59
CA VAL A 24 -3.39 16.66 19.16
C VAL A 24 -2.50 16.10 20.27
N PHE A 25 -2.69 16.55 21.51
CA PHE A 25 -1.90 16.06 22.65
C PHE A 25 -2.17 14.58 22.95
N LEU A 26 -3.45 14.19 22.98
CA LEU A 26 -3.85 12.79 23.19
C LEU A 26 -3.39 11.92 22.04
N ASP A 27 -3.46 12.43 20.82
CA ASP A 27 -3.08 11.71 19.62
C ASP A 27 -1.57 11.49 19.53
N ASN A 28 -0.77 12.49 19.89
CA ASN A 28 0.68 12.37 20.00
C ASN A 28 1.11 11.30 21.02
N ARG A 29 0.28 11.02 22.04
CA ARG A 29 0.62 10.08 23.12
C ARG A 29 -0.05 8.71 23.00
N PHE A 30 -1.22 8.64 22.38
CA PHE A 30 -2.09 7.46 22.38
C PHE A 30 -2.65 7.10 20.99
N ARG A 31 -2.33 7.84 19.92
CA ARG A 31 -2.87 7.66 18.56
C ARG A 31 -4.40 7.49 18.56
N VAL A 32 -5.11 8.56 18.92
CA VAL A 32 -6.57 8.58 19.03
C VAL A 32 -7.27 9.04 17.75
N LEU A 33 -6.54 9.69 16.83
CA LEU A 33 -7.03 10.04 15.51
C LEU A 33 -7.04 8.83 14.57
N PRO A 34 -7.91 8.81 13.55
CA PRO A 34 -7.98 7.73 12.59
C PRO A 34 -6.66 7.54 11.85
N GLU A 35 -6.40 6.32 11.39
CA GLU A 35 -5.20 6.02 10.61
C GLU A 35 -5.11 6.80 9.30
N SER A 36 -6.21 7.38 8.78
CA SER A 36 -6.18 8.32 7.65
C SER A 36 -5.36 9.58 7.92
N ILE A 37 -5.28 10.03 9.19
CA ILE A 37 -4.49 11.21 9.59
C ILE A 37 -3.05 10.81 9.94
N HIS A 38 -2.86 9.59 10.45
CA HIS A 38 -1.53 9.00 10.72
C HIS A 38 -0.86 8.37 9.50
N GLY A 39 -1.62 8.11 8.44
CA GLY A 39 -1.18 7.40 7.24
C GLY A 39 -0.16 8.18 6.41
N HIS A 40 -0.09 9.50 6.61
CA HIS A 40 0.99 10.32 6.09
C HIS A 40 2.15 10.41 7.08
N LEU A 41 2.75 9.28 7.45
CA LEU A 41 4.12 9.32 7.95
C LEU A 41 5.03 9.38 6.73
N PRO A 42 5.63 10.54 6.40
CA PRO A 42 6.58 10.56 5.32
C PRO A 42 7.71 9.61 5.72
N MET A 43 7.88 8.54 4.95
CA MET A 43 8.93 7.54 5.22
C MET A 43 10.31 8.18 5.17
N HIS A 44 10.45 9.33 4.52
CA HIS A 44 11.59 10.22 4.65
C HIS A 44 11.26 11.39 5.58
N TYR A 45 12.13 11.67 6.55
CA TYR A 45 12.01 12.84 7.43
C TYR A 45 13.09 13.83 7.03
N PRO A 46 12.77 14.89 6.26
CA PRO A 46 13.76 15.86 5.82
C PRO A 46 14.54 16.43 7.00
N GLY A 47 15.88 16.45 6.88
CA GLY A 47 16.78 16.94 7.93
C GLY A 47 16.95 16.01 9.12
N TYR A 48 16.55 14.74 9.02
CA TYR A 48 16.87 13.70 10.00
C TYR A 48 17.72 12.59 9.38
N VAL A 49 18.69 12.14 10.15
CA VAL A 49 19.62 11.06 9.77
C VAL A 49 19.64 9.96 10.83
N ILE A 50 19.95 8.74 10.39
CA ILE A 50 20.14 7.59 11.26
C ILE A 50 21.58 7.55 11.74
N THR A 51 21.77 7.44 13.06
CA THR A 51 23.10 7.39 13.68
C THR A 51 23.47 5.99 14.13
N ASP A 52 22.50 5.14 14.46
CA ASP A 52 22.74 3.74 14.83
C ASP A 52 21.56 2.85 14.47
N VAL A 53 21.84 1.56 14.33
CA VAL A 53 20.87 0.51 14.04
C VAL A 53 21.27 -0.73 14.83
N THR A 54 20.29 -1.43 15.39
CA THR A 54 20.53 -2.68 16.11
C THR A 54 19.30 -3.59 16.03
N VAL A 55 19.48 -4.83 16.49
CA VAL A 55 18.39 -5.78 16.69
C VAL A 55 18.20 -6.03 18.17
N ILE A 56 16.99 -5.79 18.65
CA ILE A 56 16.58 -6.19 19.98
C ILE A 56 15.88 -7.54 19.91
N ARG A 57 16.23 -8.45 20.83
CA ARG A 57 15.56 -9.73 21.01
C ARG A 57 14.91 -9.76 22.38
N CYS A 58 13.70 -10.26 22.44
CA CYS A 58 12.92 -10.30 23.67
C CYS A 58 12.38 -11.70 23.89
N SER A 59 12.18 -12.06 25.16
CA SER A 59 11.54 -13.30 25.53
C SER A 59 10.42 -13.10 26.54
N SER A 60 9.23 -13.62 26.26
CA SER A 60 8.12 -13.60 27.21
C SER A 60 8.40 -14.44 28.48
N LEU A 61 9.41 -15.32 28.45
CA LEU A 61 9.84 -16.12 29.60
C LEU A 61 10.82 -15.39 30.52
N ASN A 62 11.46 -14.32 30.05
CA ASN A 62 12.39 -13.54 30.86
C ASN A 62 11.75 -12.18 31.21
N PRO A 63 11.31 -11.97 32.47
CA PRO A 63 10.64 -10.74 32.90
C PRO A 63 11.55 -9.49 32.83
N PHE A 64 12.87 -9.68 32.66
CA PHE A 64 13.83 -8.59 32.47
C PHE A 64 14.13 -8.29 30.98
N SER A 65 13.62 -9.10 30.04
CA SER A 65 13.78 -8.87 28.60
C SER A 65 12.67 -7.97 28.04
N ASN A 66 12.63 -6.74 28.51
CA ASN A 66 11.69 -5.76 27.97
C ASN A 66 12.16 -5.27 26.59
N CYS A 67 11.33 -5.44 25.55
CA CYS A 67 11.52 -4.81 24.23
C CYS A 67 11.42 -3.28 24.24
N LYS A 68 11.42 -2.66 25.41
CA LYS A 68 11.25 -1.22 25.58
C LYS A 68 12.63 -0.62 25.74
N SER A 69 13.28 -0.34 24.61
CA SER A 69 14.35 0.65 24.57
C SER A 69 13.78 2.01 24.93
N ASP A 70 14.64 2.94 25.35
CA ASP A 70 14.26 4.33 25.56
C ASP A 70 13.59 4.88 24.28
N PRO A 71 12.28 5.18 24.29
CA PRO A 71 11.55 5.61 23.10
C PRO A 71 11.99 7.00 22.63
N ASP A 72 12.64 7.79 23.49
CA ASP A 72 13.18 9.11 23.15
C ASP A 72 14.48 9.00 22.34
N VAL A 73 15.11 7.82 22.34
CA VAL A 73 16.41 7.58 21.68
C VAL A 73 16.28 6.57 20.53
N TRP A 74 15.52 5.50 20.73
CA TRP A 74 15.42 4.38 19.81
C TRP A 74 14.02 4.25 19.22
N HIS A 75 13.94 4.40 17.91
CA HIS A 75 12.74 4.08 17.14
C HIS A 75 12.76 2.60 16.76
N ARG A 76 11.60 1.94 16.89
CA ARG A 76 11.45 0.52 16.55
C ARG A 76 10.66 0.37 15.25
N VAL A 77 11.16 -0.46 14.34
CA VAL A 77 10.35 -0.97 13.22
C VAL A 77 9.42 -2.03 13.80
N ASN A 78 8.10 -1.80 13.73
CA ASN A 78 7.09 -2.66 14.34
C ASN A 78 6.80 -3.92 13.50
N LYS A 79 7.86 -4.61 13.07
CA LYS A 79 7.81 -5.87 12.34
C LYS A 79 8.61 -6.91 13.10
N ASP A 80 7.95 -7.99 13.53
CA ASP A 80 8.62 -9.09 14.21
C ASP A 80 9.47 -9.87 13.20
N LEU A 81 10.78 -9.86 13.41
CA LEU A 81 11.75 -10.50 12.51
C LEU A 81 11.60 -12.02 12.44
N TYR A 82 10.85 -12.62 13.38
CA TYR A 82 10.50 -14.04 13.35
C TYR A 82 9.13 -14.30 12.72
N LEU A 83 8.45 -13.30 12.17
CA LEU A 83 7.12 -13.43 11.57
C LEU A 83 6.13 -14.16 12.49
N ARG A 84 6.20 -13.88 13.81
CA ARG A 84 5.36 -14.51 14.84
C ARG A 84 5.52 -16.02 14.97
N SER A 85 6.57 -16.63 14.38
CA SER A 85 6.83 -18.07 14.49
C SER A 85 7.40 -18.48 15.86
N GLY A 86 8.00 -17.54 16.58
CA GLY A 86 8.59 -17.77 17.89
C GLY A 86 7.53 -17.82 19.00
N TRP A 87 7.44 -18.95 19.71
CA TRP A 87 6.43 -19.13 20.78
C TRP A 87 6.66 -18.22 21.99
N THR A 88 7.91 -17.92 22.29
CA THR A 88 8.30 -17.11 23.45
C THR A 88 9.34 -16.05 23.12
N SER A 89 9.75 -15.94 21.87
CA SER A 89 10.80 -15.02 21.44
C SER A 89 10.30 -14.15 20.29
N THR A 90 10.61 -12.86 20.36
CA THR A 90 10.38 -11.88 19.28
C THR A 90 11.67 -11.12 19.04
N ALA A 91 11.80 -10.54 17.86
CA ALA A 91 12.93 -9.67 17.54
C ALA A 91 12.51 -8.51 16.66
N TYR A 92 13.12 -7.35 16.86
CA TYR A 92 12.77 -6.13 16.14
C TYR A 92 14.02 -5.35 15.74
N ILE A 93 13.99 -4.70 14.58
CA ILE A 93 14.97 -3.65 14.26
C ILE A 93 14.66 -2.41 15.08
N GLN A 94 15.71 -1.80 15.61
CA GLN A 94 15.65 -0.46 16.20
C GLN A 94 16.73 0.43 15.62
N PHE A 95 16.44 1.71 15.47
CA PHE A 95 17.39 2.70 14.99
C PHE A 95 17.30 4.01 15.77
N GLN A 96 18.44 4.67 15.91
CA GLN A 96 18.51 6.03 16.45
C GLN A 96 18.40 7.02 15.32
N ARG A 97 17.61 8.07 15.53
CA ARG A 97 17.42 9.13 14.55
C ARG A 97 17.64 10.49 15.22
N LYS A 98 18.37 11.37 14.55
CA LYS A 98 18.69 12.70 15.06
C LYS A 98 18.52 13.74 13.97
N LYS A 99 18.14 14.97 14.33
CA LYS A 99 18.15 16.07 13.34
C LYS A 99 19.59 16.38 12.96
N GLU A 100 19.81 16.67 11.69
CA GLU A 100 21.12 17.08 11.17
C GLU A 100 21.67 18.29 11.91
N SER A 101 20.81 19.29 12.20
CA SER A 101 21.19 20.49 12.95
C SER A 101 21.57 20.25 14.41
N GLU A 102 21.21 19.09 14.96
CA GLU A 102 21.48 18.73 16.36
C GLU A 102 22.70 17.80 16.50
N LEU A 103 23.32 17.39 15.38
CA LEU A 103 24.52 16.54 15.38
C LEU A 103 25.66 17.24 16.11
N GLY A 104 26.18 16.56 17.14
CA GLY A 104 27.34 16.99 17.90
C GLY A 104 28.65 16.74 17.13
N ALA A 105 29.74 17.30 17.63
CA ALA A 105 31.07 17.19 17.01
C ALA A 105 31.68 15.78 17.01
N ASP A 106 31.05 14.82 17.71
CA ASP A 106 31.47 13.42 17.77
C ASP A 106 30.43 12.45 17.18
N ASP A 107 29.30 12.96 16.70
CA ASP A 107 28.27 12.12 16.10
C ASP A 107 28.73 11.58 14.75
N ARG A 108 28.32 10.35 14.43
CA ARG A 108 28.55 9.72 13.13
C ARG A 108 27.22 9.24 12.57
N VAL A 109 27.03 9.44 11.28
CA VAL A 109 25.80 9.05 10.58
C VAL A 109 26.01 7.73 9.87
N VAL A 110 24.96 6.90 9.79
CA VAL A 110 24.96 5.68 8.99
C VAL A 110 24.86 6.07 7.53
N VAL A 111 25.85 5.66 6.73
CA VAL A 111 25.95 5.96 5.30
C VAL A 111 25.77 4.72 4.43
N ASP A 112 25.85 3.54 5.02
CA ASP A 112 25.54 2.27 4.36
C ASP A 112 25.16 1.22 5.42
N LEU A 113 24.30 0.27 5.03
CA LEU A 113 23.84 -0.83 5.87
C LEU A 113 23.79 -2.10 5.02
N LYS A 114 24.45 -3.17 5.49
CA LYS A 114 24.43 -4.47 4.82
C LYS A 114 24.04 -5.57 5.80
N ILE A 115 23.30 -6.56 5.29
CA ILE A 115 22.99 -7.78 6.03
C ILE A 115 23.86 -8.90 5.45
N SER A 116 24.78 -9.43 6.24
CA SER A 116 25.71 -10.46 5.81
C SER A 116 26.25 -11.28 6.99
N ARG A 117 26.46 -12.57 6.75
CA ARG A 117 27.16 -13.45 7.71
C ARG A 117 28.65 -13.16 7.79
N LEU A 118 29.22 -12.58 6.73
CA LEU A 118 30.63 -12.22 6.61
C LEU A 118 30.79 -10.71 6.61
N THR A 119 31.94 -10.22 7.07
CA THR A 119 32.27 -8.79 6.98
C THR A 119 32.20 -8.34 5.51
N PRO A 120 31.43 -7.28 5.19
CA PRO A 120 31.36 -6.79 3.83
C PRO A 120 32.74 -6.28 3.36
N PRO A 121 33.04 -6.40 2.05
CA PRO A 121 34.27 -5.82 1.51
C PRO A 121 34.26 -4.29 1.71
N THR A 122 35.41 -3.75 2.11
CA THR A 122 35.62 -2.30 2.22
C THR A 122 36.19 -1.82 0.88
N ASP A 123 35.50 -0.91 0.20
CA ASP A 123 36.03 -0.29 -1.01
C ASP A 123 37.27 0.55 -0.67
N TYR A 124 38.44 0.12 -1.15
CA TYR A 124 39.68 0.88 -1.04
C TYR A 124 39.68 2.01 -2.07
N THR A 125 38.93 3.09 -1.85
CA THR A 125 39.14 4.31 -2.64
C THR A 125 40.44 4.96 -2.18
N ALA A 126 41.48 4.84 -2.99
CA ALA A 126 42.76 5.51 -2.79
C ALA A 126 42.57 7.03 -2.88
N ALA A 127 42.29 7.67 -1.74
CA ALA A 127 42.38 9.12 -1.62
C ALA A 127 43.87 9.50 -1.54
N ASN A 128 44.32 10.23 -2.55
CA ASN A 128 45.64 10.86 -2.59
C ASN A 128 45.95 11.57 -1.27
N GLY A 129 46.97 11.08 -0.56
CA GLY A 129 47.88 11.93 0.24
C GLY A 129 47.37 12.56 1.55
N GLY A 130 46.32 12.05 2.19
CA GLY A 130 45.90 12.52 3.52
C GLY A 130 45.54 11.36 4.45
N LYS A 131 45.86 11.46 5.74
CA LYS A 131 45.44 10.51 6.79
C LYS A 131 43.90 10.46 6.88
N GLY A 132 43.26 9.67 6.03
CA GLY A 132 41.83 9.37 6.09
C GLY A 132 41.57 8.35 7.19
N VAL A 133 40.63 8.65 8.10
CA VAL A 133 40.10 7.67 9.05
C VAL A 133 39.33 6.62 8.24
N GLU A 134 39.76 5.35 8.31
CA GLU A 134 39.08 4.24 7.63
C GLU A 134 37.60 4.18 8.01
N GLU A 135 36.72 4.18 7.01
CA GLU A 135 35.29 3.89 7.20
C GLU A 135 35.10 2.38 7.35
N ALA A 136 35.41 1.87 8.55
CA ALA A 136 35.30 0.45 8.87
C ALA A 136 33.84 0.03 9.09
N TRP A 137 33.52 -1.18 8.65
CA TRP A 137 32.24 -1.83 8.92
C TRP A 137 32.11 -2.20 10.39
N GLU A 138 31.06 -1.74 11.05
CA GLU A 138 30.72 -2.07 12.43
C GLU A 138 29.67 -3.18 12.49
N SER A 139 29.97 -4.30 13.16
CA SER A 139 29.01 -5.40 13.35
C SER A 139 27.92 -5.01 14.36
N ARG A 140 26.71 -5.51 14.11
CA ARG A 140 25.54 -5.47 14.98
C ARG A 140 24.89 -6.86 15.05
N PRO A 141 24.04 -7.14 16.06
CA PRO A 141 23.30 -8.39 16.12
C PRO A 141 22.47 -8.65 14.84
N GLY A 142 22.19 -9.92 14.55
CA GLY A 142 21.40 -10.28 13.35
C GLY A 142 22.16 -10.23 12.02
N GLY A 143 23.49 -10.10 12.05
CA GLY A 143 24.31 -10.02 10.83
C GLY A 143 24.23 -8.66 10.13
N ILE A 144 23.78 -7.62 10.85
CA ILE A 144 23.78 -6.25 10.35
C ILE A 144 25.19 -5.68 10.45
N TRP A 145 25.64 -5.03 9.39
CA TRP A 145 26.89 -4.30 9.31
C TRP A 145 26.57 -2.86 8.95
N LEU A 146 27.08 -1.93 9.76
CA LEU A 146 26.90 -0.49 9.54
C LEU A 146 28.19 0.12 9.05
N LYS A 147 28.11 0.92 7.99
CA LYS A 147 29.16 1.84 7.63
C LYS A 147 28.75 3.22 8.11
N ARG A 148 29.61 3.82 8.91
CA ARG A 148 29.41 5.18 9.41
C ARG A 148 30.35 6.15 8.72
N SER A 149 29.93 7.41 8.63
CA SER A 149 30.72 8.45 8.00
C SER A 149 32.11 8.62 8.62
N SER A 150 33.10 8.90 7.77
CA SER A 150 34.47 9.27 8.18
C SER A 150 34.55 10.66 8.83
N SER A 151 33.69 11.60 8.40
CA SER A 151 33.60 12.96 8.96
C SER A 151 32.46 13.07 9.99
N ARG A 152 32.72 13.87 11.03
CA ARG A 152 31.86 14.14 12.19
C ARG A 152 30.62 14.99 11.87
N HIS A 153 30.60 15.63 10.70
CA HIS A 153 29.46 16.39 10.16
C HIS A 153 29.21 15.98 8.69
N ALA A 154 29.02 14.69 8.46
CA ALA A 154 28.78 14.14 7.12
C ALA A 154 27.29 13.90 6.81
N SER A 155 26.38 14.56 7.54
CA SER A 155 24.96 14.64 7.16
C SER A 155 24.78 15.06 5.70
N ASP A 156 25.73 15.84 5.18
CA ASP A 156 25.70 16.46 3.87
C ASP A 156 26.04 15.50 2.73
N SER A 157 26.28 14.20 3.01
CA SER A 157 26.46 13.21 1.95
C SER A 157 25.10 12.72 1.47
N GLU A 158 24.86 12.70 0.16
CA GLU A 158 23.71 12.03 -0.50
C GLU A 158 23.56 10.54 -0.09
N LYS A 159 24.49 9.98 0.69
CA LYS A 159 24.52 8.59 1.15
C LYS A 159 23.95 8.39 2.54
N ALA A 160 23.59 9.44 3.28
CA ALA A 160 23.09 9.29 4.64
C ALA A 160 21.76 8.52 4.66
N VAL A 161 21.67 7.49 5.50
CA VAL A 161 20.45 6.71 5.69
C VAL A 161 19.49 7.52 6.55
N THR A 162 18.29 7.79 6.06
CA THR A 162 17.28 8.61 6.77
C THR A 162 16.12 7.79 7.33
N TYR A 163 15.96 6.54 6.88
CA TYR A 163 14.88 5.66 7.28
C TYR A 163 15.24 4.19 7.09
N ILE A 164 14.64 3.31 7.89
CA ILE A 164 14.79 1.86 7.80
C ILE A 164 13.42 1.22 7.92
N ASP A 165 13.13 0.31 7.00
CA ASP A 165 12.02 -0.62 7.04
C ASP A 165 12.54 -2.05 6.83
N VAL A 166 11.68 -3.04 7.06
CA VAL A 166 11.99 -4.46 6.88
C VAL A 166 10.96 -5.09 5.96
N LEU A 167 11.43 -5.74 4.89
CA LEU A 167 10.61 -6.59 4.04
C LEU A 167 11.06 -8.05 4.21
N PHE A 168 10.15 -8.96 3.94
CA PHE A 168 10.33 -10.39 4.16
C PHE A 168 10.12 -11.18 2.87
N GLY A 169 10.78 -12.33 2.77
CA GLY A 169 10.79 -13.16 1.57
C GLY A 169 12.12 -13.10 0.82
N ALA A 170 12.47 -14.16 0.11
CA ALA A 170 13.66 -14.18 -0.75
C ALA A 170 13.46 -13.34 -2.03
N ASP A 171 12.19 -13.10 -2.36
CA ASP A 171 11.65 -12.33 -3.46
C ASP A 171 11.08 -10.97 -3.01
N ALA A 172 11.45 -10.53 -1.81
CA ALA A 172 11.08 -9.22 -1.30
C ALA A 172 11.61 -8.10 -2.21
N VAL A 173 10.74 -7.16 -2.54
CA VAL A 173 11.06 -6.01 -3.42
C VAL A 173 10.44 -4.75 -2.87
N ASP A 174 11.05 -3.59 -3.17
CA ASP A 174 10.43 -2.28 -2.96
C ASP A 174 10.06 -1.68 -4.32
N PRO A 175 8.78 -1.34 -4.55
CA PRO A 175 8.32 -0.79 -5.81
C PRO A 175 8.79 0.65 -6.07
N ARG A 176 9.29 1.39 -5.07
CA ARG A 176 9.63 2.80 -5.24
C ARG A 176 10.94 2.97 -6.01
N PRO A 177 10.96 3.71 -7.14
CA PRO A 177 12.19 3.97 -7.88
C PRO A 177 13.10 4.93 -7.09
N ASN A 178 14.42 4.80 -7.25
CA ASN A 178 15.44 5.69 -6.69
C ASN A 178 15.53 5.71 -5.14
N TRP A 179 15.41 4.55 -4.49
CA TRP A 179 15.96 4.34 -3.14
C TRP A 179 17.51 4.25 -3.10
N GLU A 180 18.19 4.67 -4.18
CA GLU A 180 19.50 5.32 -4.12
C GLU A 180 19.31 6.80 -4.48
N VAL A 181 19.70 7.70 -3.57
CA VAL A 181 19.55 9.16 -3.71
C VAL A 181 20.42 9.68 -4.85
N LYS A 182 19.83 10.52 -5.71
CA LYS A 182 20.54 11.59 -6.42
C LYS A 182 19.66 12.85 -6.47
N ASP A 183 20.15 13.90 -5.82
CA ASP A 183 19.81 15.32 -5.93
C ASP A 183 18.48 15.70 -6.59
N THR A 184 17.36 15.29 -6.00
CA THR A 184 16.11 16.06 -5.96
C THR A 184 15.26 15.42 -4.87
N PRO A 185 14.55 16.18 -4.00
CA PRO A 185 13.52 15.57 -3.18
C PRO A 185 12.64 14.72 -4.10
N PRO A 186 12.29 13.46 -3.74
CA PRO A 186 11.35 12.70 -4.53
C PRO A 186 10.12 13.58 -4.64
N ALA A 187 9.90 14.13 -5.84
CA ALA A 187 8.61 14.69 -6.16
C ALA A 187 7.67 13.52 -5.88
N VAL A 188 6.79 13.67 -4.89
CA VAL A 188 5.57 12.88 -4.82
C VAL A 188 5.03 12.96 -6.23
N GLY A 189 5.25 11.89 -7.01
CA GLY A 189 5.10 11.94 -8.44
C GLY A 189 3.69 12.41 -8.69
N ARG A 190 3.51 13.49 -9.46
CA ARG A 190 2.17 14.01 -9.74
C ARG A 190 1.32 12.81 -10.18
N LYS A 191 0.26 12.50 -9.43
CA LYS A 191 -0.60 11.34 -9.71
C LYS A 191 -0.88 11.31 -11.21
N PRO A 192 -0.65 10.18 -11.89
CA PRO A 192 -0.83 10.12 -13.33
C PRO A 192 -2.27 10.53 -13.67
N THR A 193 -2.48 11.12 -14.83
CA THR A 193 -3.82 11.44 -15.31
C THR A 193 -4.10 10.55 -16.51
N PRO A 194 -4.86 9.46 -16.34
CA PRO A 194 -5.20 8.55 -17.43
C PRO A 194 -5.84 9.30 -18.59
N ARG A 195 -5.47 8.92 -19.81
CA ARG A 195 -5.95 9.57 -21.02
C ARG A 195 -6.14 8.58 -22.16
N ILE A 196 -7.19 8.76 -22.94
CA ILE A 196 -7.39 8.08 -24.22
C ILE A 196 -6.15 8.33 -25.11
N ASN A 197 -5.58 7.26 -25.65
CA ASN A 197 -4.41 7.36 -26.51
C ASN A 197 -4.76 8.00 -27.87
N GLU A 198 -3.74 8.35 -28.65
CA GLU A 198 -3.94 9.00 -29.96
C GLU A 198 -4.76 8.16 -30.95
N GLY A 199 -4.74 6.83 -30.78
CA GLY A 199 -5.55 5.87 -31.53
C GLY A 199 -7.02 5.80 -31.11
N GLY A 200 -7.45 6.62 -30.13
CA GLY A 200 -8.83 6.65 -29.64
C GLY A 200 -9.21 5.44 -28.79
N LYS A 201 -8.22 4.70 -28.27
CA LYS A 201 -8.42 3.52 -27.43
C LYS A 201 -7.88 3.75 -26.02
N PHE A 202 -8.34 2.94 -25.08
CA PHE A 202 -7.78 2.86 -23.75
C PHE A 202 -7.88 1.40 -23.29
N LYS A 203 -6.74 0.77 -23.03
CA LYS A 203 -6.64 -0.64 -22.65
C LYS A 203 -6.46 -0.75 -21.14
N VAL A 204 -7.42 -1.38 -20.48
CA VAL A 204 -7.33 -1.75 -19.06
C VAL A 204 -7.02 -3.23 -18.95
N MET A 205 -6.01 -3.58 -18.15
CA MET A 205 -5.78 -4.95 -17.70
C MET A 205 -6.26 -5.08 -16.26
N GLN A 206 -7.14 -6.04 -16.01
CA GLN A 206 -7.55 -6.39 -14.65
C GLN A 206 -6.65 -7.53 -14.16
N LEU A 207 -6.06 -7.35 -12.99
CA LEU A 207 -5.33 -8.39 -12.26
C LEU A 207 -6.12 -8.65 -10.97
N ALA A 208 -6.70 -9.83 -10.89
CA ALA A 208 -7.52 -10.30 -9.78
C ALA A 208 -6.84 -11.50 -9.13
N ASP A 209 -7.02 -11.66 -7.82
CA ASP A 209 -6.80 -12.93 -7.13
C ASP A 209 -5.39 -13.51 -7.36
N LEU A 210 -4.38 -12.64 -7.30
CA LEU A 210 -2.98 -13.05 -7.42
C LEU A 210 -2.52 -13.86 -6.22
N HIS A 211 -3.14 -13.65 -5.06
CA HIS A 211 -2.88 -14.36 -3.81
C HIS A 211 -1.39 -14.51 -3.50
N LEU A 212 -0.65 -13.40 -3.50
CA LEU A 212 0.78 -13.41 -3.23
C LEU A 212 1.04 -13.61 -1.73
N SER A 213 2.03 -14.43 -1.42
CA SER A 213 2.49 -14.74 -0.07
C SER A 213 3.56 -13.76 0.42
N THR A 214 3.86 -13.76 1.72
CA THR A 214 5.08 -13.07 2.22
C THR A 214 6.35 -13.75 1.67
N GLY A 215 6.36 -15.08 1.61
CA GLY A 215 7.43 -15.87 0.98
C GLY A 215 7.11 -16.25 -0.47
N LEU A 216 7.70 -17.33 -0.96
CA LEU A 216 7.57 -17.75 -2.37
C LEU A 216 6.23 -18.43 -2.73
N GLY A 217 5.35 -18.61 -1.74
CA GLY A 217 4.06 -19.28 -1.87
C GLY A 217 4.16 -20.78 -2.18
N ASP A 218 3.12 -21.52 -1.82
CA ASP A 218 3.01 -22.95 -2.09
C ASP A 218 2.04 -23.22 -3.25
N CYS A 219 2.46 -24.06 -4.20
CA CYS A 219 1.58 -24.47 -5.29
C CYS A 219 0.52 -25.46 -4.78
N ARG A 220 -0.76 -25.14 -5.04
CA ARG A 220 -1.90 -26.03 -4.76
C ARG A 220 -2.33 -26.79 -6.03
N ASP A 221 -2.79 -26.04 -7.04
CA ASP A 221 -3.25 -26.57 -8.33
C ASP A 221 -2.52 -25.87 -9.50
N PRO A 222 -1.21 -26.10 -9.67
CA PRO A 222 -0.38 -25.34 -10.60
C PRO A 222 -0.80 -25.53 -12.07
N VAL A 223 -0.84 -24.43 -12.81
CA VAL A 223 -1.02 -24.42 -14.28
C VAL A 223 0.17 -23.70 -14.94
N PRO A 224 0.87 -24.33 -15.91
CA PRO A 224 0.81 -25.75 -16.26
C PRO A 224 1.16 -26.67 -15.09
N ALA A 225 0.74 -27.93 -15.12
CA ALA A 225 1.09 -28.89 -14.08
C ALA A 225 2.62 -29.02 -13.94
N GLU A 226 3.09 -29.36 -12.74
CA GLU A 226 4.51 -29.63 -12.50
C GLU A 226 5.03 -30.71 -13.47
N ILE A 227 6.19 -30.45 -14.08
CA ILE A 227 6.84 -31.41 -15.00
C ILE A 227 7.23 -32.69 -14.23
N VAL A 228 7.68 -32.54 -12.98
CA VAL A 228 8.00 -33.63 -12.07
C VAL A 228 7.17 -33.44 -10.80
N PRO A 229 6.18 -34.30 -10.52
CA PRO A 229 5.37 -34.22 -9.31
C PRO A 229 6.26 -34.24 -8.05
N GLY A 230 6.09 -33.25 -7.18
CA GLY A 230 6.81 -33.17 -5.90
C GLY A 230 8.17 -32.48 -6.00
N GLN A 231 8.53 -31.90 -7.15
CA GLN A 231 9.58 -30.89 -7.20
C GLN A 231 9.08 -29.64 -6.47
N LYS A 232 9.95 -28.98 -5.70
CA LYS A 232 9.62 -27.74 -4.99
C LYS A 232 9.04 -26.72 -5.98
N CYS A 233 7.74 -26.46 -5.90
CA CYS A 233 7.01 -25.50 -6.71
C CYS A 233 6.75 -24.26 -5.88
N GLU A 234 7.06 -23.10 -6.45
CA GLU A 234 6.94 -21.79 -5.83
C GLU A 234 5.83 -21.04 -6.57
N ALA A 235 4.75 -20.68 -5.87
CA ALA A 235 3.56 -20.13 -6.50
C ALA A 235 3.79 -18.68 -6.98
N ASP A 236 4.34 -17.82 -6.11
CA ASP A 236 4.51 -16.40 -6.39
C ASP A 236 5.38 -16.15 -7.63
N PRO A 237 6.58 -16.76 -7.80
CA PRO A 237 7.38 -16.56 -9.01
C PRO A 237 6.66 -16.92 -10.30
N ARG A 238 5.84 -17.99 -10.29
CA ARG A 238 5.09 -18.43 -11.46
C ARG A 238 3.98 -17.44 -11.83
N THR A 239 3.25 -16.95 -10.83
CA THR A 239 2.22 -15.93 -11.01
C THR A 239 2.85 -14.63 -11.51
N LEU A 240 3.94 -14.19 -10.91
CA LEU A 240 4.63 -12.95 -11.29
C LEU A 240 5.22 -13.04 -12.70
N GLU A 241 5.88 -14.14 -13.07
CA GLU A 241 6.40 -14.34 -14.44
C GLU A 241 5.28 -14.32 -15.49
N PHE A 242 4.14 -14.95 -15.16
CA PHE A 242 2.96 -14.92 -16.03
C PHE A 242 2.43 -13.50 -16.22
N VAL A 243 2.28 -12.74 -15.13
CA VAL A 243 1.82 -11.34 -15.16
C VAL A 243 2.81 -10.45 -15.90
N GLU A 244 4.12 -10.61 -15.68
CA GLU A 244 5.17 -9.88 -16.40
C GLU A 244 5.04 -10.04 -17.91
N ARG A 245 4.90 -11.29 -18.38
CA ARG A 245 4.71 -11.57 -19.81
C ARG A 245 3.44 -10.93 -20.35
N LEU A 246 2.32 -11.03 -19.62
CA LEU A 246 1.07 -10.39 -20.03
C LEU A 246 1.21 -8.86 -20.14
N LEU A 247 1.87 -8.22 -19.17
CA LEU A 247 2.10 -6.78 -19.19
C LEU A 247 2.94 -6.36 -20.40
N ASP A 248 3.97 -7.15 -20.74
CA ASP A 248 4.89 -6.87 -21.85
C ASP A 248 4.25 -7.12 -23.23
N GLU A 249 3.39 -8.13 -23.33
CA GLU A 249 2.65 -8.45 -24.57
C GLU A 249 1.46 -7.51 -24.79
N GLU A 250 0.61 -7.32 -23.77
CA GLU A 250 -0.62 -6.57 -23.90
C GLU A 250 -0.41 -5.06 -23.83
N LYS A 251 0.61 -4.58 -23.10
CA LYS A 251 0.94 -3.16 -22.93
C LYS A 251 -0.29 -2.32 -22.57
N PRO A 252 -0.94 -2.59 -21.42
CA PRO A 252 -2.13 -1.84 -21.00
C PRO A 252 -1.80 -0.37 -20.72
N ASP A 253 -2.78 0.50 -20.95
CA ASP A 253 -2.69 1.92 -20.59
C ASP A 253 -2.89 2.12 -19.07
N MET A 254 -3.56 1.17 -18.41
CA MET A 254 -3.78 1.14 -16.96
C MET A 254 -4.04 -0.29 -16.48
N VAL A 255 -3.70 -0.56 -15.22
CA VAL A 255 -4.07 -1.81 -14.53
C VAL A 255 -5.08 -1.55 -13.40
N VAL A 256 -6.01 -2.47 -13.19
CA VAL A 256 -6.87 -2.50 -12.01
C VAL A 256 -6.56 -3.76 -11.21
N PHE A 257 -6.11 -3.57 -9.97
CA PHE A 257 -6.06 -4.63 -8.97
C PHE A 257 -7.44 -4.78 -8.34
N SER A 258 -8.16 -5.85 -8.66
CA SER A 258 -9.58 -6.03 -8.29
C SER A 258 -9.76 -6.92 -7.05
N GLY A 259 -8.89 -6.77 -6.06
CA GLY A 259 -8.91 -7.53 -4.81
C GLY A 259 -8.07 -8.81 -4.83
N ASP A 260 -7.79 -9.31 -3.63
CA ASP A 260 -7.03 -10.54 -3.34
C ASP A 260 -5.65 -10.58 -4.00
N GLN A 261 -4.95 -9.45 -3.92
CA GLN A 261 -3.55 -9.39 -4.33
C GLN A 261 -2.65 -10.04 -3.27
N VAL A 262 -3.07 -9.99 -2.00
CA VAL A 262 -2.41 -10.60 -0.85
C VAL A 262 -3.21 -11.83 -0.41
N ASN A 263 -2.52 -12.95 -0.17
CA ASN A 263 -3.16 -14.23 0.16
C ASN A 263 -3.72 -14.35 1.59
N GLY A 264 -3.59 -13.31 2.42
CA GLY A 264 -4.00 -13.36 3.84
C GLY A 264 -3.19 -14.37 4.66
N GLU A 265 -3.67 -15.61 4.74
CA GLU A 265 -3.15 -16.72 5.56
C GLU A 265 -1.63 -16.93 5.43
N THR A 266 -1.10 -16.86 4.20
CA THR A 266 0.34 -17.07 3.92
C THR A 266 1.14 -15.77 3.83
N SER A 267 0.52 -14.67 4.26
CA SER A 267 1.07 -13.31 4.20
C SER A 267 1.12 -12.64 5.58
N PRO A 268 1.87 -13.21 6.55
CA PRO A 268 2.03 -12.62 7.88
C PRO A 268 2.69 -11.23 7.88
N ASP A 269 3.33 -10.83 6.79
CA ASP A 269 3.65 -9.44 6.45
C ASP A 269 3.01 -9.11 5.09
N ALA A 270 1.86 -8.42 5.13
CA ALA A 270 1.05 -8.13 3.95
C ALA A 270 1.72 -7.11 3.01
N GLN A 271 2.52 -6.18 3.55
CA GLN A 271 3.26 -5.20 2.75
C GLN A 271 4.25 -5.88 1.80
N SER A 272 5.00 -6.88 2.26
CA SER A 272 5.96 -7.61 1.43
C SER A 272 5.27 -8.32 0.27
N ALA A 273 4.10 -8.91 0.50
CA ALA A 273 3.29 -9.53 -0.56
C ALA A 273 2.76 -8.50 -1.57
N LEU A 274 2.15 -7.41 -1.09
CA LEU A 274 1.60 -6.33 -1.90
C LEU A 274 2.65 -5.71 -2.83
N PHE A 275 3.87 -5.49 -2.31
CA PHE A 275 4.95 -4.86 -3.07
C PHE A 275 5.37 -5.64 -4.31
N LYS A 276 5.25 -6.97 -4.31
CA LYS A 276 5.62 -7.82 -5.44
C LYS A 276 4.82 -7.50 -6.69
N SER A 277 3.49 -7.42 -6.60
CA SER A 277 2.63 -7.10 -7.74
C SER A 277 2.80 -5.64 -8.18
N VAL A 278 2.89 -4.70 -7.23
CA VAL A 278 3.08 -3.28 -7.55
C VAL A 278 4.41 -3.01 -8.26
N LYS A 279 5.49 -3.71 -7.88
CA LYS A 279 6.81 -3.57 -8.51
C LYS A 279 6.74 -3.74 -10.02
N LEU A 280 5.97 -4.72 -10.49
CA LEU A 280 5.82 -5.01 -11.92
C LEU A 280 5.25 -3.82 -12.69
N LEU A 281 4.33 -3.07 -12.08
CA LEU A 281 3.68 -1.91 -12.68
C LEU A 281 4.54 -0.67 -12.60
N VAL A 282 5.21 -0.44 -11.46
CA VAL A 282 6.06 0.73 -11.27
C VAL A 282 7.29 0.70 -12.18
N ASP A 283 7.92 -0.46 -12.36
CA ASP A 283 9.03 -0.64 -13.29
C ASP A 283 8.63 -0.30 -14.73
N ARG A 284 7.39 -0.63 -15.09
CA ARG A 284 6.80 -0.36 -16.41
C ARG A 284 6.14 1.02 -16.50
N LYS A 285 6.10 1.77 -15.40
CA LYS A 285 5.46 3.09 -15.28
C LYS A 285 3.97 3.07 -15.66
N ILE A 286 3.30 1.95 -15.38
CA ILE A 286 1.88 1.74 -15.69
C ILE A 286 1.04 2.30 -14.53
N PRO A 287 0.14 3.28 -14.78
CA PRO A 287 -0.84 3.72 -13.80
C PRO A 287 -1.73 2.58 -13.35
N TYR A 288 -2.08 2.55 -12.06
CA TYR A 288 -2.96 1.52 -11.54
C TYR A 288 -3.91 2.02 -10.47
N ALA A 289 -5.01 1.30 -10.27
CA ALA A 289 -5.93 1.51 -9.16
C ALA A 289 -6.21 0.18 -8.47
N ALA A 290 -6.45 0.20 -7.17
CA ALA A 290 -6.66 -0.98 -6.36
C ALA A 290 -7.96 -0.89 -5.54
N ILE A 291 -8.71 -1.98 -5.53
CA ILE A 291 -9.73 -2.29 -4.54
C ILE A 291 -9.33 -3.56 -3.81
N PHE A 292 -10.00 -3.85 -2.70
CA PHE A 292 -9.68 -4.99 -1.85
C PHE A 292 -10.63 -6.14 -2.06
N GLY A 293 -10.09 -7.34 -1.87
CA GLY A 293 -10.86 -8.55 -1.69
C GLY A 293 -10.90 -9.01 -0.24
N ASN A 294 -11.50 -10.17 -0.01
CA ASN A 294 -11.74 -10.66 1.34
C ASN A 294 -10.47 -11.16 2.04
N HIS A 295 -9.41 -11.51 1.30
CA HIS A 295 -8.16 -12.01 1.85
C HIS A 295 -7.13 -10.92 2.15
N ASP A 296 -7.23 -9.74 1.51
CA ASP A 296 -6.17 -8.74 1.56
C ASP A 296 -5.85 -8.25 2.98
N ASP A 297 -6.85 -8.13 3.85
CA ASP A 297 -6.71 -7.64 5.24
C ASP A 297 -6.78 -8.74 6.32
N GLU A 298 -6.53 -10.00 5.96
CA GLU A 298 -6.41 -11.12 6.91
C GLU A 298 -5.01 -11.24 7.55
N GLY A 299 -4.03 -10.47 7.05
CA GLY A 299 -2.65 -10.45 7.52
C GLY A 299 -2.40 -9.57 8.75
N ASP A 300 -1.27 -8.86 8.76
CA ASP A 300 -0.87 -7.97 9.85
C ASP A 300 -1.31 -6.51 9.70
N LEU A 301 -1.83 -6.14 8.53
CA LEU A 301 -2.27 -4.78 8.19
C LEU A 301 -3.78 -4.73 7.96
N SER A 302 -4.41 -3.67 8.47
CA SER A 302 -5.80 -3.35 8.17
C SER A 302 -5.95 -2.89 6.72
N ARG A 303 -7.17 -2.99 6.18
CA ARG A 303 -7.49 -2.46 4.86
C ARG A 303 -7.15 -0.97 4.70
N ALA A 304 -7.37 -0.17 5.74
CA ALA A 304 -7.00 1.25 5.75
C ALA A 304 -5.48 1.46 5.65
N GLN A 305 -4.68 0.65 6.36
CA GLN A 305 -3.22 0.70 6.28
C GLN A 305 -2.72 0.29 4.90
N LEU A 306 -3.29 -0.77 4.32
CA LEU A 306 -2.95 -1.22 2.97
C LEU A 306 -3.30 -0.16 1.92
N MET A 307 -4.43 0.55 2.08
CA MET A 307 -4.81 1.62 1.16
C MET A 307 -3.88 2.82 1.26
N SER A 308 -3.46 3.18 2.48
CA SER A 308 -2.44 4.22 2.70
C SER A 308 -1.13 3.85 2.00
N ILE A 309 -0.72 2.58 2.04
CA ILE A 309 0.43 2.10 1.29
C ILE A 309 0.19 2.30 -0.21
N TYR A 310 -0.93 1.83 -0.76
CA TYR A 310 -1.23 2.03 -2.18
C TYR A 310 -1.24 3.51 -2.58
N GLU A 311 -1.80 4.41 -1.78
CA GLU A 311 -1.84 5.86 -2.05
C GLU A 311 -0.45 6.50 -2.18
N ASP A 312 0.50 6.01 -1.38
CA ASP A 312 1.88 6.52 -1.33
C ASP A 312 2.79 5.93 -2.43
N LEU A 313 2.38 4.82 -3.04
CA LEU A 313 3.19 4.16 -4.06
C LEU A 313 3.11 4.86 -5.44
N PRO A 314 4.23 4.89 -6.20
CA PRO A 314 4.28 5.53 -7.51
C PRO A 314 3.24 4.98 -8.49
N TYR A 315 2.73 5.84 -9.37
CA TYR A 315 1.73 5.49 -10.40
C TYR A 315 0.36 5.04 -9.87
N SER A 316 0.17 4.99 -8.55
CA SER A 316 -1.12 4.69 -7.96
C SER A 316 -2.13 5.82 -8.17
N LEU A 317 -3.34 5.43 -8.53
CA LEU A 317 -4.55 6.23 -8.61
C LEU A 317 -5.50 5.90 -7.46
N SER A 318 -5.12 4.94 -6.61
CA SER A 318 -5.94 4.51 -5.49
C SER A 318 -6.16 5.65 -4.51
N THR A 319 -7.33 5.63 -3.86
CA THR A 319 -7.61 6.52 -2.74
C THR A 319 -8.43 5.83 -1.67
N THR A 320 -8.28 6.27 -0.42
CA THR A 320 -9.09 5.81 0.72
C THR A 320 -10.59 6.02 0.51
N GLY A 321 -10.96 7.08 -0.22
CA GLY A 321 -12.35 7.48 -0.41
C GLY A 321 -12.88 8.32 0.77
N PRO A 322 -14.19 8.62 0.79
CA PRO A 322 -14.80 9.43 1.85
C PRO A 322 -14.85 8.69 3.19
N GLU A 323 -14.52 9.38 4.28
CA GLU A 323 -14.46 8.79 5.64
C GLU A 323 -15.84 8.40 6.21
N ASP A 324 -16.93 8.98 5.69
CA ASP A 324 -18.30 8.76 6.17
C ASP A 324 -19.05 7.64 5.42
N ILE A 325 -18.34 6.91 4.56
CA ILE A 325 -18.88 5.82 3.74
C ILE A 325 -18.29 4.49 4.21
N ASP A 326 -19.11 3.45 4.30
CA ASP A 326 -18.67 2.13 4.72
C ASP A 326 -17.61 1.57 3.75
N GLY A 327 -16.60 0.87 4.28
CA GLY A 327 -15.52 0.26 3.51
C GLY A 327 -14.38 1.23 3.20
N VAL A 328 -13.30 0.72 2.63
CA VAL A 328 -12.09 1.47 2.28
C VAL A 328 -11.78 1.27 0.80
N GLY A 329 -11.58 2.36 0.06
CA GLY A 329 -11.36 2.28 -1.38
C GLY A 329 -12.64 2.48 -2.20
N ASN A 330 -13.54 3.34 -1.72
CA ASN A 330 -14.69 3.82 -2.50
C ASN A 330 -14.33 5.12 -3.22
N TYR A 331 -13.97 5.05 -4.51
CA TYR A 331 -13.53 6.20 -5.29
C TYR A 331 -13.79 6.06 -6.78
N ILE A 332 -13.48 7.12 -7.53
CA ILE A 332 -13.58 7.11 -8.98
C ILE A 332 -12.22 7.43 -9.62
N VAL A 333 -12.01 6.89 -10.81
CA VAL A 333 -10.92 7.28 -11.71
C VAL A 333 -11.52 7.72 -13.03
N GLU A 334 -11.27 8.97 -13.42
CA GLU A 334 -11.67 9.50 -14.72
C GLU A 334 -10.52 9.38 -15.73
N VAL A 335 -10.83 8.82 -16.90
CA VAL A 335 -9.92 8.78 -18.06
C VAL A 335 -10.28 9.94 -18.97
N LEU A 336 -9.36 10.88 -19.14
CA LEU A 336 -9.60 12.07 -19.96
C LEU A 336 -9.56 11.74 -21.45
N ASP A 337 -10.27 12.53 -22.24
CA ASP A 337 -10.19 12.47 -23.71
C ASP A 337 -8.79 12.83 -24.23
N ARG A 338 -8.49 12.49 -25.48
CA ARG A 338 -7.20 12.68 -26.13
C ARG A 338 -6.71 14.14 -26.10
N GLY A 339 -5.39 14.29 -26.27
CA GLY A 339 -4.74 15.60 -26.39
C GLY A 339 -4.80 16.40 -25.08
N LYS A 340 -5.28 17.64 -25.16
CA LYS A 340 -5.35 18.58 -24.01
C LYS A 340 -6.74 18.72 -23.41
N SER A 341 -7.71 17.91 -23.87
CA SER A 341 -9.07 17.94 -23.35
C SER A 341 -9.09 17.63 -21.85
N THR A 342 -9.97 18.29 -21.12
CA THR A 342 -10.24 18.01 -19.71
C THR A 342 -11.56 17.27 -19.51
N HIS A 343 -12.24 16.90 -20.61
CA HIS A 343 -13.47 16.12 -20.54
C HIS A 343 -13.15 14.66 -20.25
N SER A 344 -13.96 14.06 -19.38
CA SER A 344 -13.87 12.65 -19.02
C SER A 344 -14.50 11.79 -20.10
N ALA A 345 -13.73 10.88 -20.67
CA ALA A 345 -14.20 9.89 -21.65
C ALA A 345 -14.73 8.63 -20.96
N LEU A 346 -14.10 8.22 -19.85
CA LEU A 346 -14.49 7.06 -19.04
C LEU A 346 -14.49 7.42 -17.56
N THR A 347 -15.44 6.89 -16.80
CA THR A 347 -15.38 6.91 -15.33
C THR A 347 -15.37 5.48 -14.82
N PHE A 348 -14.33 5.12 -14.07
CA PHE A 348 -14.25 3.87 -13.34
C PHE A 348 -14.71 4.11 -11.90
N TYR A 349 -15.70 3.34 -11.44
CA TYR A 349 -16.19 3.33 -10.06
C TYR A 349 -15.59 2.14 -9.34
N LEU A 350 -14.76 2.41 -8.34
CA LEU A 350 -13.99 1.44 -7.58
C LEU A 350 -14.63 1.37 -6.21
N LEU A 351 -15.13 0.19 -5.84
CA LEU A 351 -16.00 0.01 -4.67
C LEU A 351 -15.53 -1.16 -3.81
N ASP A 352 -15.45 -0.94 -2.50
CA ASP A 352 -15.12 -1.99 -1.53
C ASP A 352 -16.33 -2.88 -1.28
N THR A 353 -16.22 -4.16 -1.63
CA THR A 353 -17.26 -5.16 -1.33
C THR A 353 -17.16 -5.78 0.05
N HIS A 354 -16.18 -5.35 0.84
CA HIS A 354 -15.82 -5.87 2.16
C HIS A 354 -15.25 -7.30 2.09
N SER A 355 -15.33 -8.05 3.20
CA SER A 355 -14.87 -9.44 3.29
C SER A 355 -16.05 -10.38 3.55
N TYR A 356 -16.25 -10.77 4.80
CA TYR A 356 -17.21 -11.77 5.20
C TYR A 356 -18.42 -11.15 5.86
N SER A 357 -19.56 -11.84 5.76
CA SER A 357 -20.85 -11.33 6.21
C SER A 357 -20.82 -10.95 7.70
N PRO A 358 -21.30 -9.75 8.08
CA PRO A 358 -21.43 -9.37 9.48
C PRO A 358 -22.59 -10.11 10.18
N ASP A 359 -23.43 -10.83 9.43
CA ASP A 359 -24.53 -11.64 9.95
C ASP A 359 -24.49 -13.06 9.37
N GLU A 360 -23.44 -13.81 9.72
CA GLU A 360 -23.25 -15.22 9.34
C GLU A 360 -24.41 -16.16 9.73
N ARG A 361 -25.30 -15.73 10.64
CA ARG A 361 -26.48 -16.55 11.00
C ARG A 361 -27.53 -16.51 9.90
N GLN A 362 -27.76 -15.34 9.32
CA GLN A 362 -28.79 -15.14 8.31
C GLN A 362 -28.24 -15.21 6.88
N PHE A 363 -27.06 -14.64 6.65
CA PHE A 363 -26.41 -14.56 5.35
C PHE A 363 -24.99 -15.09 5.49
N ARG A 364 -24.76 -16.34 5.10
CA ARG A 364 -23.44 -16.97 5.23
C ARG A 364 -22.47 -16.54 4.15
N GLY A 365 -21.19 -16.47 4.51
CA GLY A 365 -20.08 -16.30 3.58
C GLY A 365 -19.73 -14.84 3.37
N TYR A 366 -20.04 -14.31 2.20
CA TYR A 366 -19.49 -13.03 1.74
C TYR A 366 -20.40 -11.86 2.09
N ASP A 367 -19.76 -10.71 2.31
CA ASP A 367 -20.41 -9.44 2.58
C ASP A 367 -20.84 -8.72 1.28
N TRP A 368 -21.49 -7.56 1.42
CA TRP A 368 -22.11 -6.79 0.35
C TRP A 368 -21.95 -5.28 0.53
N LEU A 369 -22.15 -4.56 -0.57
CA LEU A 369 -22.23 -3.10 -0.62
C LEU A 369 -23.31 -2.56 0.34
N LYS A 370 -22.91 -1.62 1.20
CA LYS A 370 -23.78 -1.02 2.21
C LYS A 370 -24.65 0.10 1.62
N PRO A 371 -25.79 0.45 2.26
CA PRO A 371 -26.64 1.54 1.81
C PRO A 371 -25.91 2.90 1.69
N SER A 372 -24.90 3.16 2.51
CA SER A 372 -24.06 4.37 2.44
C SER A 372 -23.28 4.41 1.12
N GLN A 373 -22.60 3.31 0.76
CA GLN A 373 -21.84 3.16 -0.49
C GLN A 373 -22.74 3.28 -1.72
N ILE A 374 -23.91 2.63 -1.71
CA ILE A 374 -24.87 2.70 -2.82
C ILE A 374 -25.35 4.15 -3.00
N ARG A 375 -25.66 4.85 -1.90
CA ARG A 375 -26.07 6.26 -1.95
C ARG A 375 -24.94 7.16 -2.44
N TRP A 376 -23.72 6.94 -1.95
CA TRP A 376 -22.53 7.68 -2.39
C TRP A 376 -22.28 7.49 -3.88
N PHE A 377 -22.35 6.25 -4.37
CA PHE A 377 -22.21 5.90 -5.78
C PHE A 377 -23.23 6.66 -6.64
N LYS A 378 -24.52 6.57 -6.30
CA LYS A 378 -25.59 7.27 -7.03
C LYS A 378 -25.39 8.78 -7.03
N ASN A 379 -25.13 9.36 -5.86
CA ASN A 379 -24.90 10.80 -5.74
C ASN A 379 -23.69 11.26 -6.57
N THR A 380 -22.61 10.48 -6.57
CA THR A 380 -21.41 10.76 -7.34
C THR A 380 -21.71 10.72 -8.83
N ALA A 381 -22.33 9.65 -9.33
CA ALA A 381 -22.71 9.52 -10.74
C ALA A 381 -23.62 10.67 -11.21
N GLN A 382 -24.65 10.98 -10.43
CA GLN A 382 -25.57 12.07 -10.72
C GLN A 382 -24.88 13.44 -10.73
N SER A 383 -23.92 13.66 -9.84
CA SER A 383 -23.15 14.92 -9.78
C SER A 383 -22.27 15.15 -11.01
N LEU A 384 -21.80 14.07 -11.65
CA LEU A 384 -20.91 14.12 -12.81
C LEU A 384 -21.67 14.17 -14.15
N LYS A 385 -22.95 13.76 -14.16
CA LYS A 385 -23.78 13.64 -15.36
C LYS A 385 -23.72 14.86 -16.30
N LYS A 386 -23.77 16.08 -15.74
CA LYS A 386 -23.67 17.30 -16.55
C LYS A 386 -22.30 17.44 -17.22
N LYS A 387 -21.21 17.21 -16.49
CA LYS A 387 -19.84 17.27 -17.03
C LYS A 387 -19.62 16.19 -18.08
N HIS A 388 -20.15 14.99 -17.86
CA HIS A 388 -20.07 13.88 -18.81
C HIS A 388 -20.83 14.17 -20.11
N GLN A 389 -21.92 14.94 -20.06
CA GLN A 389 -22.66 15.39 -21.26
C GLN A 389 -21.92 16.45 -22.08
N GLU A 390 -20.93 17.15 -21.50
CA GLU A 390 -20.08 18.11 -22.23
C GLU A 390 -19.01 17.40 -23.08
N TYR A 391 -18.77 16.11 -22.85
CA TYR A 391 -17.92 15.30 -23.71
C TYR A 391 -18.57 15.09 -25.08
N SER A 392 -17.82 15.29 -26.16
CA SER A 392 -18.34 15.25 -27.54
C SER A 392 -18.64 13.84 -28.05
N HIS A 393 -18.25 12.81 -27.31
CA HIS A 393 -18.54 11.40 -27.62
C HIS A 393 -19.35 10.77 -26.50
N ILE A 394 -19.68 9.49 -26.63
CA ILE A 394 -20.39 8.74 -25.60
C ILE A 394 -19.44 8.53 -24.41
N HIS A 395 -19.75 9.14 -23.27
CA HIS A 395 -19.10 8.84 -22.00
C HIS A 395 -19.50 7.43 -21.53
N MET A 396 -18.55 6.66 -21.00
CA MET A 396 -18.83 5.31 -20.48
C MET A 396 -18.47 5.19 -19.00
N ASN A 397 -19.40 4.66 -18.23
CA ASN A 397 -19.19 4.32 -16.83
C ASN A 397 -18.93 2.81 -16.69
N VAL A 398 -17.93 2.44 -15.90
CA VAL A 398 -17.58 1.04 -15.59
C VAL A 398 -17.42 0.91 -14.08
N ALA A 399 -17.82 -0.22 -13.50
CA ALA A 399 -17.57 -0.50 -12.08
C ALA A 399 -16.60 -1.66 -11.89
N PHE A 400 -15.76 -1.55 -10.88
CA PHE A 400 -14.88 -2.61 -10.40
C PHE A 400 -15.24 -2.93 -8.95
N ILE A 401 -15.48 -4.20 -8.68
CA ILE A 401 -15.78 -4.80 -7.38
C ILE A 401 -14.94 -6.06 -7.23
N HIS A 402 -14.75 -6.55 -6.01
CA HIS A 402 -14.10 -7.86 -5.81
C HIS A 402 -15.16 -8.97 -5.74
N ILE A 403 -15.97 -8.97 -4.66
CA ILE A 403 -17.02 -9.96 -4.45
C ILE A 403 -18.16 -9.70 -5.45
N PRO A 404 -18.58 -10.70 -6.25
CA PRO A 404 -19.58 -10.50 -7.29
C PRO A 404 -20.98 -10.25 -6.71
N LEU A 405 -21.87 -9.68 -7.52
CA LEU A 405 -23.26 -9.44 -7.10
C LEU A 405 -24.05 -10.76 -7.01
N PRO A 406 -25.08 -10.86 -6.15
CA PRO A 406 -25.93 -12.05 -6.05
C PRO A 406 -26.49 -12.56 -7.38
N GLU A 407 -26.72 -11.68 -8.34
CA GLU A 407 -27.24 -12.00 -9.67
C GLU A 407 -26.31 -12.90 -10.48
N TYR A 408 -25.00 -12.90 -10.21
CA TYR A 408 -24.03 -13.77 -10.87
C TYR A 408 -24.29 -15.26 -10.61
N ARG A 409 -25.01 -15.60 -9.53
CA ARG A 409 -25.42 -16.99 -9.24
C ARG A 409 -26.47 -17.55 -10.19
N SER A 410 -27.11 -16.70 -10.99
CA SER A 410 -28.16 -17.15 -11.89
C SER A 410 -27.57 -18.02 -13.00
N THR A 411 -27.94 -19.30 -13.00
CA THR A 411 -27.50 -20.28 -14.03
C THR A 411 -28.08 -20.02 -15.41
N ASN A 412 -29.02 -19.07 -15.53
CA ASN A 412 -29.64 -18.68 -16.80
C ASN A 412 -28.84 -17.60 -17.53
N LEU A 413 -27.76 -17.09 -16.93
CA LEU A 413 -26.91 -16.09 -17.56
C LEU A 413 -26.02 -16.73 -18.64
N TYR A 414 -25.79 -15.98 -19.72
CA TYR A 414 -24.78 -16.34 -20.69
C TYR A 414 -23.39 -16.20 -20.08
N PHE A 415 -22.59 -17.25 -20.14
CA PHE A 415 -21.18 -17.22 -19.77
C PHE A 415 -20.32 -17.74 -20.92
N LYS A 416 -19.08 -17.25 -20.99
CA LYS A 416 -18.07 -17.72 -21.94
C LYS A 416 -16.81 -18.07 -21.15
N GLY A 417 -16.34 -19.31 -21.27
CA GLY A 417 -15.17 -19.81 -20.53
C GLY A 417 -15.44 -21.18 -19.93
N GLN A 418 -14.67 -21.53 -18.90
CA GLN A 418 -14.86 -22.76 -18.11
C GLN A 418 -15.41 -22.38 -16.73
N TRP A 419 -16.57 -22.92 -16.38
CA TRP A 419 -17.17 -22.76 -15.06
C TRP A 419 -16.56 -23.79 -14.10
N LYS A 420 -15.42 -23.45 -13.49
CA LYS A 420 -14.70 -24.36 -12.58
C LYS A 420 -15.18 -24.25 -11.14
N GLU A 421 -15.72 -23.11 -10.75
CA GLU A 421 -16.25 -22.82 -9.43
C GLU A 421 -17.53 -21.99 -9.52
N ALA A 422 -18.32 -22.01 -8.44
CA ALA A 422 -19.52 -21.20 -8.36
C ALA A 422 -19.17 -19.79 -7.85
N PRO A 423 -19.84 -18.73 -8.34
CA PRO A 423 -19.62 -17.38 -7.87
C PRO A 423 -19.82 -17.26 -6.36
N THR A 424 -18.82 -16.69 -5.70
CA THR A 424 -18.74 -16.38 -4.26
C THR A 424 -19.55 -15.14 -3.88
N ALA A 425 -20.70 -14.92 -4.51
CA ALA A 425 -21.53 -13.74 -4.24
C ALA A 425 -22.07 -13.72 -2.78
N PRO A 426 -22.60 -12.60 -2.25
CA PRO A 426 -23.21 -12.57 -0.92
C PRO A 426 -24.59 -13.21 -0.88
N GLY A 427 -24.99 -13.77 0.27
CA GLY A 427 -26.33 -14.32 0.46
C GLY A 427 -27.43 -13.25 0.52
N PHE A 428 -27.08 -12.02 0.89
CA PHE A 428 -27.97 -10.87 0.90
C PHE A 428 -27.87 -10.09 -0.41
N ASN A 429 -29.02 -9.66 -0.95
CA ASN A 429 -29.06 -8.74 -2.08
C ASN A 429 -29.29 -7.31 -1.61
N SER A 430 -28.27 -6.47 -1.78
CA SER A 430 -28.30 -5.05 -1.41
C SER A 430 -29.05 -4.15 -2.40
N GLY A 431 -29.47 -4.68 -3.54
CA GLY A 431 -30.08 -3.92 -4.63
C GLY A 431 -29.05 -3.12 -5.45
N PHE A 432 -27.75 -3.44 -5.33
CA PHE A 432 -26.72 -2.64 -6.01
C PHE A 432 -26.79 -2.77 -7.55
N LYS A 433 -27.23 -3.91 -8.09
CA LYS A 433 -27.50 -4.05 -9.54
C LYS A 433 -28.45 -2.97 -10.05
N ASP A 434 -29.53 -2.71 -9.32
CA ASP A 434 -30.53 -1.71 -9.73
C ASP A 434 -29.92 -0.30 -9.77
N ALA A 435 -29.04 0.02 -8.80
CA ALA A 435 -28.32 1.29 -8.80
C ALA A 435 -27.35 1.40 -9.99
N LEU A 436 -26.65 0.32 -10.35
CA LEU A 436 -25.76 0.27 -11.51
C LEU A 436 -26.54 0.51 -12.82
N GLU A 437 -27.72 -0.10 -12.97
CA GLU A 437 -28.59 0.10 -14.13
C GLU A 437 -29.16 1.53 -14.19
N GLU A 438 -29.60 2.07 -13.05
CA GLU A 438 -30.16 3.42 -12.94
C GLU A 438 -29.13 4.50 -13.34
N GLU A 439 -27.87 4.33 -12.97
CA GLU A 439 -26.79 5.29 -13.25
C GLU A 439 -26.02 4.98 -14.55
N GLY A 440 -26.49 4.00 -15.34
CA GLY A 440 -25.96 3.71 -16.68
C GLY A 440 -24.55 3.15 -16.67
N ILE A 441 -24.23 2.26 -15.72
CA ILE A 441 -22.98 1.50 -15.74
C ILE A 441 -23.04 0.46 -16.87
N LEU A 442 -22.08 0.52 -17.80
CA LEU A 442 -22.06 -0.30 -19.00
C LEU A 442 -21.62 -1.75 -18.70
N PHE A 443 -20.66 -1.90 -17.80
CA PHE A 443 -20.05 -3.18 -17.43
C PHE A 443 -19.55 -3.13 -15.99
N VAL A 444 -19.65 -4.27 -15.31
CA VAL A 444 -19.12 -4.49 -13.96
C VAL A 444 -18.12 -5.63 -14.02
N SER A 445 -16.93 -5.38 -13.51
CA SER A 445 -15.88 -6.37 -13.35
C SER A 445 -15.81 -6.79 -11.87
N GLY A 446 -15.84 -8.11 -11.64
CA GLY A 446 -15.62 -8.76 -10.35
C GLY A 446 -14.23 -9.40 -10.32
N GLY A 447 -13.62 -9.50 -9.14
CA GLY A 447 -12.39 -10.27 -8.93
C GLY A 447 -12.66 -11.75 -8.68
N GLN A 448 -13.72 -12.04 -7.93
CA GLN A 448 -14.04 -13.35 -7.37
C GLN A 448 -15.16 -14.13 -8.10
#